data_AF-A0A1L9TPG1-F1
#
_entry.id   AF-A0A1L9TPG1-F1
#
_cell.length_a   1.000
_cell.length_b   1.000
_cell.length_c   1.000
_cell.angle_alpha   90.00
_cell.angle_beta   90.00
_cell.angle_gamma   90.00
#
_symmetry.space_group_name_H-M   'P 1'
#
loop_
_entity.id
_entity.type
_entity.pdbx_description
1 polymer ?
#
loop_
_entity_poly.entity_id
_entity_poly.type
_entity_poly.pdbx_seq_one_letter_code
_entity_poly.pdbx_strand_id
1 'polypeptide(L)'
;MPTRADLISGTSALCAAFSTGADIPTLLSTFTTSPTPCIYEHGLPSLAPFLGRAFSGQDGLTKYFNLLSENLGVESMDLDEEKDWIVDTENAVVCLKGRARFVSKVTGQGWDEVFIYKISLAEDGVEEGKGGWKVRVYEVWADTGAAYLAARGELDGLS
;
A
#
# COMPACT_ATOMS: atom_id res chain seq x y z
N MET A 1 -7.37 12.56 -20.03
CA MET A 1 -6.61 11.31 -19.80
C MET A 1 -5.28 11.69 -19.19
N PRO A 2 -4.84 11.00 -18.13
CA PRO A 2 -3.56 11.27 -17.49
C PRO A 2 -2.40 10.94 -18.42
N THR A 3 -1.30 11.67 -18.29
CA THR A 3 -0.02 11.27 -18.87
C THR A 3 0.63 10.18 -17.99
N ARG A 4 1.60 9.46 -18.54
CA ARG A 4 2.44 8.53 -17.76
C ARG A 4 3.08 9.23 -16.55
N ALA A 5 3.51 10.49 -16.73
CA ALA A 5 4.15 11.27 -15.68
C ALA A 5 3.17 11.61 -14.54
N ASP A 6 1.91 11.91 -14.85
CA ASP A 6 0.89 12.20 -13.84
C ASP A 6 0.65 10.98 -12.92
N LEU A 7 0.51 9.80 -13.53
CA LEU A 7 0.27 8.56 -12.79
C LEU A 7 1.47 8.13 -11.96
N ILE A 8 2.67 8.31 -12.49
CA ILE A 8 3.91 8.06 -11.75
C ILE A 8 4.02 9.01 -10.57
N SER A 9 3.80 10.30 -10.77
CA SER A 9 3.91 11.29 -9.69
C SER A 9 2.97 10.96 -8.53
N GLY A 10 1.70 10.64 -8.81
CA GLY A 10 0.74 10.25 -7.77
C GLY A 10 1.09 8.94 -7.07
N THR A 11 1.63 7.97 -7.82
CA THR A 11 2.05 6.68 -7.26
C THR A 11 3.31 6.80 -6.41
N SER A 12 4.31 7.55 -6.90
CA SER A 12 5.56 7.83 -6.19
C SER A 12 5.31 8.59 -4.89
N ALA A 13 4.29 9.45 -4.82
CA ALA A 13 3.91 10.13 -3.58
C ALA A 13 3.48 9.15 -2.49
N LEU A 14 2.60 8.18 -2.79
CA LEU A 14 2.21 7.12 -1.84
C LEU A 14 3.42 6.26 -1.45
N CYS A 15 4.19 5.82 -2.46
CA CYS A 15 5.34 4.95 -2.28
C CYS A 15 6.40 5.59 -1.36
N ALA A 16 6.73 6.87 -1.59
CA ALA A 16 7.67 7.61 -0.77
C ALA A 16 7.15 7.85 0.65
N ALA A 17 5.87 8.20 0.81
CA ALA A 17 5.27 8.37 2.13
C ALA A 17 5.32 7.05 2.94
N PHE A 18 5.03 5.92 2.30
CA PHE A 18 5.04 4.61 2.97
C PHE A 18 6.46 4.15 3.32
N SER A 19 7.41 4.20 2.36
CA SER A 19 8.77 3.70 2.57
C SER A 19 9.58 4.52 3.57
N THR A 20 9.25 5.80 3.75
CA THR A 20 9.89 6.69 4.73
C THR A 20 9.24 6.64 6.12
N GLY A 21 8.19 5.83 6.29
CA GLY A 21 7.46 5.74 7.56
C GLY A 21 6.76 7.06 7.92
N ALA A 22 6.20 7.75 6.92
CA ALA A 22 5.47 9.00 7.14
C ALA A 22 4.27 8.80 8.08
N ASP A 23 3.85 9.89 8.72
CA ASP A 23 2.68 9.86 9.59
C ASP A 23 1.38 9.61 8.81
N ILE A 24 0.34 9.17 9.53
CA ILE A 24 -0.96 8.85 8.92
C ILE A 24 -1.54 10.05 8.15
N PRO A 25 -1.53 11.29 8.66
CA PRO A 25 -1.99 12.44 7.87
C PRO A 25 -1.27 12.60 6.52
N THR A 26 0.05 12.41 6.50
CA THR A 26 0.84 12.47 5.26
C THR A 26 0.46 11.34 4.32
N LEU A 27 0.32 10.10 4.80
CA LEU A 27 -0.16 8.98 4.00
C LEU A 27 -1.54 9.26 3.38
N LEU A 28 -2.50 9.71 4.20
CA LEU A 28 -3.85 10.03 3.75
C LEU A 28 -3.89 11.13 2.69
N SER A 29 -2.97 12.10 2.74
CA SER A 29 -2.89 13.20 1.77
C SER A 29 -2.59 12.74 0.33
N THR A 30 -2.02 11.54 0.18
CA THR A 30 -1.71 10.91 -1.12
C THR A 30 -2.94 10.27 -1.78
N PHE A 31 -4.03 10.09 -1.02
CA PHE A 31 -5.28 9.53 -1.51
C PHE A 31 -6.27 10.63 -1.93
N THR A 32 -7.21 10.26 -2.78
CA THR A 32 -8.33 11.14 -3.14
C THR A 32 -9.23 11.40 -1.93
N THR A 33 -9.82 12.59 -1.91
CA THR A 33 -10.97 12.95 -1.06
C THR A 33 -12.28 12.62 -1.77
N SER A 34 -12.33 12.91 -3.07
CA SER A 34 -13.40 12.54 -3.99
C SER A 34 -12.78 12.26 -5.37
N PRO A 35 -13.03 11.09 -6.00
CA PRO A 35 -13.90 10.00 -5.56
C PRO A 35 -13.42 9.30 -4.28
N THR A 36 -14.31 8.58 -3.59
CA THR A 36 -13.99 7.90 -2.32
C THR A 36 -12.82 6.92 -2.50
N PRO A 37 -11.74 7.04 -1.70
CA PRO A 37 -10.59 6.17 -1.81
C PRO A 37 -10.86 4.80 -1.15
N CYS A 38 -10.09 3.79 -1.54
CA CYS A 38 -10.18 2.44 -0.97
C CYS A 38 -8.81 1.75 -0.93
N ILE A 39 -8.56 1.00 0.15
CA ILE A 39 -7.43 0.06 0.25
C ILE A 39 -7.98 -1.37 0.32
N TYR A 40 -7.29 -2.31 -0.33
CA TYR A 40 -7.57 -3.73 -0.24
C TYR A 40 -6.28 -4.57 -0.28
N GLU A 41 -5.93 -5.19 0.82
CA GLU A 41 -4.83 -6.17 0.85
C GLU A 41 -5.38 -7.58 0.71
N HIS A 42 -4.95 -8.28 -0.33
CA HIS A 42 -5.46 -9.58 -0.70
C HIS A 42 -4.91 -10.68 0.20
N GLY A 43 -5.80 -11.55 0.68
CA GLY A 43 -5.44 -12.65 1.58
C GLY A 43 -6.67 -13.21 2.29
N LEU A 44 -6.50 -14.35 2.97
CA LEU A 44 -7.57 -14.91 3.78
C LEU A 44 -7.77 -14.05 5.06
N PRO A 45 -8.98 -13.53 5.34
CA PRO A 45 -9.22 -12.60 6.46
C PRO A 45 -8.83 -13.10 7.85
N SER A 46 -8.75 -14.41 8.05
CA SER A 46 -8.36 -15.01 9.33
C SER A 46 -6.85 -14.99 9.57
N LEU A 47 -6.03 -14.66 8.57
CA LEU A 47 -4.57 -14.64 8.69
C LEU A 47 -4.05 -13.35 9.34
N ALA A 48 -4.68 -12.21 9.07
CA ALA A 48 -4.36 -10.93 9.70
C ALA A 48 -5.54 -9.94 9.63
N PRO A 49 -5.61 -8.96 10.54
CA PRO A 49 -6.77 -8.06 10.64
C PRO A 49 -6.90 -7.06 9.48
N PHE A 50 -5.86 -6.88 8.67
CA PHE A 50 -5.85 -6.02 7.49
C PHE A 50 -6.12 -6.77 6.17
N LEU A 51 -6.17 -8.11 6.18
CA LEU A 51 -6.33 -8.92 4.97
C LEU A 51 -7.80 -9.16 4.58
N GLY A 52 -8.02 -9.25 3.27
CA GLY A 52 -9.24 -9.74 2.63
C GLY A 52 -10.48 -8.86 2.87
N ARG A 53 -10.27 -7.56 3.13
CA ARG A 53 -11.35 -6.61 3.41
C ARG A 53 -11.05 -5.23 2.81
N ALA A 54 -12.11 -4.54 2.41
CA ALA A 54 -12.03 -3.18 1.91
C ALA A 54 -11.99 -2.17 3.07
N PHE A 55 -11.09 -1.20 2.94
CA PHE A 55 -10.99 -0.04 3.81
C PHE A 55 -11.29 1.20 2.98
N SER A 56 -12.50 1.73 3.08
CA SER A 56 -12.99 2.80 2.22
C SER A 56 -13.15 4.12 2.96
N GLY A 57 -12.90 5.23 2.26
CA GLY A 57 -12.94 6.57 2.83
C GLY A 57 -11.80 6.85 3.80
N GLN A 58 -11.67 8.11 4.22
CA GLN A 58 -10.58 8.56 5.09
C GLN A 58 -10.50 7.78 6.41
N ASP A 59 -11.65 7.46 7.02
CA ASP A 59 -11.73 6.64 8.24
C ASP A 59 -11.26 5.20 8.00
N GLY A 60 -11.63 4.61 6.85
CA GLY A 60 -11.20 3.26 6.47
C GLY A 60 -9.69 3.20 6.26
N LEU A 61 -9.13 4.13 5.49
CA LEU A 61 -7.70 4.25 5.27
C LEU A 61 -6.93 4.43 6.59
N THR A 62 -7.43 5.30 7.49
CA THR A 62 -6.86 5.50 8.83
C THR A 62 -6.80 4.19 9.59
N LYS A 63 -7.90 3.43 9.60
CA LYS A 63 -7.97 2.12 10.24
C LYS A 63 -6.98 1.13 9.64
N TYR A 64 -6.82 1.10 8.32
CA TYR A 64 -5.85 0.23 7.65
C TYR A 64 -4.41 0.51 8.10
N PHE A 65 -3.98 1.77 8.05
CA PHE A 65 -2.61 2.13 8.43
C PHE A 65 -2.34 1.94 9.92
N ASN A 66 -3.33 2.18 10.78
CA ASN A 66 -3.24 1.81 12.20
C ASN A 66 -3.03 0.30 12.37
N LEU A 67 -3.86 -0.55 11.74
CA LEU A 67 -3.71 -2.00 11.81
C LEU A 67 -2.34 -2.46 11.32
N LEU A 68 -1.84 -1.94 10.19
CA LEU A 68 -0.49 -2.27 9.73
C LEU A 68 0.56 -1.87 10.77
N SER A 69 0.53 -0.63 11.26
CA SER A 69 1.53 -0.14 12.22
C SER A 69 1.44 -0.81 13.59
N GLU A 70 0.29 -1.33 14.01
CA GLU A 70 0.13 -2.09 15.25
C GLU A 70 0.71 -3.50 15.15
N ASN A 71 0.60 -4.12 13.97
CA ASN A 71 0.95 -5.53 13.78
C ASN A 71 2.37 -5.72 13.22
N LEU A 72 2.85 -4.77 12.39
CA LEU A 72 4.07 -4.92 11.62
C LEU A 72 5.09 -3.80 11.90
N GLY A 73 6.36 -4.18 11.92
CA GLY A 73 7.50 -3.29 11.71
C GLY A 73 8.06 -3.46 10.29
N VAL A 74 8.57 -2.38 9.71
CA VAL A 74 9.26 -2.39 8.41
C VAL A 74 10.72 -2.09 8.69
N GLU A 75 11.61 -3.05 8.40
CA GLU A 75 13.06 -2.88 8.57
C GLU A 75 13.72 -2.32 7.30
N SER A 76 13.27 -2.79 6.14
CA SER A 76 13.69 -2.29 4.84
C SER A 76 12.56 -2.40 3.82
N MET A 77 12.55 -1.51 2.84
CA MET A 77 11.63 -1.57 1.72
C MET A 77 12.27 -0.93 0.48
N ASP A 78 12.31 -1.70 -0.60
CA ASP A 78 12.83 -1.30 -1.90
C ASP A 78 11.76 -1.55 -2.97
N LEU A 79 11.39 -0.49 -3.69
CA LEU A 79 10.45 -0.57 -4.80
C LEU A 79 11.24 -0.62 -6.11
N ASP A 80 10.72 -1.36 -7.10
CA ASP A 80 11.31 -1.35 -8.45
C ASP A 80 11.34 0.09 -9.01
N GLU A 81 12.28 0.40 -9.90
CA GLU A 81 12.42 1.74 -10.48
C GLU A 81 11.21 2.12 -11.34
N GLU A 82 10.89 3.42 -11.42
CA GLU A 82 9.72 3.94 -12.17
C GLU A 82 9.70 3.53 -13.65
N LYS A 83 10.87 3.25 -14.24
CA LYS A 83 10.97 2.76 -15.63
C LYS A 83 10.43 1.34 -15.80
N ASP A 84 10.43 0.54 -14.72
CA ASP A 84 10.01 -0.86 -14.71
C ASP A 84 8.53 -1.01 -14.31
N TRP A 85 7.86 0.08 -13.93
CA TRP A 85 6.45 0.09 -13.60
C TRP A 85 5.58 -0.09 -14.85
N ILE A 86 4.52 -0.88 -14.71
CA ILE A 86 3.49 -1.04 -15.73
C ILE A 86 2.49 0.10 -15.54
N VAL A 87 2.39 0.98 -16.54
CA VAL A 87 1.51 2.15 -16.48
C VAL A 87 0.45 2.06 -17.58
N ASP A 88 -0.81 2.00 -17.15
CA ASP A 88 -1.98 2.01 -18.00
C ASP A 88 -2.67 3.37 -17.90
N THR A 89 -2.43 4.22 -18.90
CA THR A 89 -3.01 5.57 -18.97
C THR A 89 -4.49 5.58 -19.37
N GLU A 90 -5.00 4.51 -19.97
CA GLU A 90 -6.41 4.39 -20.36
C GLU A 90 -7.28 4.15 -19.12
N ASN A 91 -6.82 3.27 -18.23
CA ASN A 91 -7.53 2.94 -16.98
C ASN A 91 -7.02 3.72 -15.76
N ALA A 92 -6.00 4.56 -15.92
CA ALA A 92 -5.33 5.30 -14.84
C ALA A 92 -4.80 4.37 -13.73
N VAL A 93 -4.09 3.32 -14.12
CA VAL A 93 -3.55 2.30 -13.21
C VAL A 93 -2.03 2.23 -13.31
N VAL A 94 -1.37 2.05 -12.18
CA VAL A 94 0.05 1.71 -12.08
C VAL A 94 0.19 0.41 -11.31
N CYS A 95 0.94 -0.55 -11.87
CA CYS A 95 1.37 -1.75 -11.16
C CYS A 95 2.88 -1.72 -10.97
N LEU A 96 3.32 -2.02 -9.75
CA LEU A 96 4.74 -2.11 -9.41
C LEU A 96 5.01 -3.24 -8.43
N LYS A 97 6.26 -3.70 -8.43
CA LYS A 97 6.77 -4.70 -7.50
C LYS A 97 7.64 -4.04 -6.45
N GLY A 98 7.60 -4.57 -5.24
CA GLY A 98 8.53 -4.21 -4.18
C GLY A 98 9.08 -5.43 -3.46
N ARG A 99 10.10 -5.17 -2.66
CA ARG A 99 10.71 -6.10 -1.73
C ARG A 99 10.81 -5.41 -0.39
N ALA A 100 10.57 -6.13 0.68
CA ALA A 100 10.71 -5.57 2.01
C ALA A 100 11.05 -6.65 3.02
N ARG A 101 11.67 -6.22 4.11
CA ARG A 101 11.82 -7.02 5.31
C ARG A 101 10.85 -6.50 6.36
N PHE A 102 9.89 -7.33 6.72
CA PHE A 102 8.92 -7.04 7.77
C PHE A 102 9.24 -7.84 9.03
N VAL A 103 8.75 -7.33 10.15
CA VAL A 103 8.84 -7.99 11.46
C VAL A 103 7.48 -7.95 12.13
N SER A 104 7.04 -9.08 12.69
CA SER A 104 5.87 -9.12 13.55
C SER A 104 6.16 -8.38 14.85
N LYS A 105 5.37 -7.36 15.17
CA LYS A 105 5.46 -6.66 16.47
C LYS A 105 5.01 -7.52 17.65
N VAL A 106 4.29 -8.62 17.37
CA VAL A 106 3.79 -9.54 18.40
C VAL A 106 4.91 -10.47 18.88
N THR A 107 5.69 -11.03 17.96
CA THR A 107 6.65 -12.11 18.25
C THR A 107 8.10 -11.72 18.01
N GLY A 108 8.34 -10.65 17.25
CA GLY A 108 9.68 -10.24 16.80
C GLY A 108 10.23 -11.05 15.62
N GLN A 109 9.50 -12.05 15.10
CA GLN A 109 9.93 -12.80 13.92
C GLN A 109 9.80 -11.94 12.67
N GLY A 110 10.82 -12.00 11.81
CA GLY A 110 10.87 -11.23 10.56
C GLY A 110 11.03 -12.10 9.33
N TRP A 111 10.49 -11.62 8.21
CA TRP A 111 10.54 -12.28 6.92
C TRP A 111 10.87 -11.28 5.82
N ASP A 112 11.53 -11.79 4.79
CA ASP A 112 11.72 -11.08 3.54
C ASP A 112 10.58 -11.47 2.59
N GLU A 113 9.92 -10.47 1.99
CA GLU A 113 8.86 -10.72 1.01
C GLU A 113 9.05 -9.91 -0.28
N VAL A 114 8.44 -10.45 -1.33
CA VAL A 114 8.17 -9.75 -2.59
C VAL A 114 6.67 -9.49 -2.64
N PHE A 115 6.28 -8.25 -2.91
CA PHE A 115 4.89 -7.86 -3.06
C PHE A 115 4.63 -7.14 -4.38
N ILE A 116 3.35 -7.06 -4.76
CA ILE A 116 2.87 -6.29 -5.91
C ILE A 116 1.82 -5.30 -5.42
N TYR A 117 1.94 -4.06 -5.89
CA TYR A 117 0.89 -3.05 -5.79
C TYR A 117 0.18 -2.90 -7.11
N LYS A 118 -1.15 -2.75 -7.06
CA LYS A 118 -1.97 -2.20 -8.15
C LYS A 118 -2.66 -0.95 -7.63
N ILE A 119 -2.33 0.18 -8.23
CA ILE A 119 -2.73 1.50 -7.77
C ILE A 119 -3.55 2.14 -8.87
N SER A 120 -4.85 2.35 -8.62
CA SER A 120 -5.71 3.13 -9.49
C SER A 120 -5.74 4.57 -9.01
N LEU A 121 -5.59 5.52 -9.93
CA LEU A 121 -5.56 6.95 -9.63
C LEU A 121 -6.81 7.66 -10.16
N ALA A 122 -7.13 8.81 -9.57
CA ALA A 122 -8.14 9.73 -10.06
C ALA A 122 -7.76 11.17 -9.72
N GLU A 123 -8.30 12.13 -10.46
CA GLU A 123 -8.21 13.54 -10.11
C GLU A 123 -8.94 13.80 -8.79
N ASP A 124 -8.25 14.41 -7.84
CA ASP A 124 -8.79 14.76 -6.52
C ASP A 124 -9.38 16.17 -6.54
N GLY A 125 -10.72 16.27 -6.38
CA GLY A 125 -11.43 17.54 -6.19
C GLY A 125 -11.49 18.48 -7.40
N VAL A 126 -12.69 18.98 -7.71
CA VAL A 126 -12.99 19.89 -8.85
C VAL A 126 -12.71 21.37 -8.51
N GLU A 127 -11.73 21.67 -7.66
CA GLU A 127 -11.32 23.06 -7.43
C GLU A 127 -10.28 23.47 -8.48
N GLU A 128 -10.69 24.39 -9.36
CA GLU A 128 -9.95 24.91 -10.49
C GLU A 128 -8.47 25.17 -10.15
N GLY A 129 -7.58 24.34 -10.70
CA GLY A 129 -6.14 24.60 -10.74
C GLY A 129 -5.29 24.07 -9.59
N LYS A 130 -5.85 23.30 -8.63
CA LYS A 130 -5.07 22.67 -7.54
C LYS A 130 -5.18 21.13 -7.46
N GLY A 131 -5.98 20.51 -8.34
CA GLY A 131 -6.16 19.06 -8.40
C GLY A 131 -4.94 18.35 -9.00
N GLY A 132 -4.61 17.19 -8.46
CA GLY A 132 -3.59 16.27 -8.99
C GLY A 132 -4.13 14.85 -9.03
N TRP A 133 -3.45 13.98 -9.79
CA TRP A 133 -3.76 12.55 -9.81
C TRP A 133 -3.32 11.91 -8.50
N LYS A 134 -4.29 11.50 -7.69
CA LYS A 134 -4.06 10.87 -6.38
C LYS A 134 -4.56 9.44 -6.36
N VAL A 135 -4.15 8.70 -5.34
CA VAL A 135 -4.53 7.29 -5.19
C VAL A 135 -6.02 7.19 -4.86
N ARG A 136 -6.76 6.50 -5.73
CA ARG A 136 -8.16 6.15 -5.50
C ARG A 136 -8.28 4.73 -4.96
N VAL A 137 -7.61 3.76 -5.57
CA VAL A 137 -7.64 2.37 -5.11
C VAL A 137 -6.22 1.87 -4.94
N TYR A 138 -5.89 1.38 -3.76
CA TYR A 138 -4.60 0.77 -3.45
C TYR A 138 -4.82 -0.71 -3.13
N GLU A 139 -4.37 -1.59 -4.03
CA GLU A 139 -4.47 -3.04 -3.85
C GLU A 139 -3.07 -3.65 -3.66
N VAL A 140 -2.96 -4.61 -2.75
CA VAL A 140 -1.70 -5.25 -2.37
C VAL A 140 -1.81 -6.77 -2.43
N TRP A 141 -0.82 -7.42 -3.04
CA TRP A 141 -0.57 -8.87 -2.94
C TRP A 141 0.81 -9.10 -2.35
N ALA A 142 0.87 -9.79 -1.20
CA ALA A 142 2.08 -10.01 -0.40
C ALA A 142 2.15 -11.45 0.13
N ASP A 143 3.19 -11.80 0.90
CA ASP A 143 3.34 -13.13 1.49
C ASP A 143 2.55 -13.25 2.81
N THR A 144 1.25 -13.41 2.66
CA THR A 144 0.33 -13.56 3.80
C THR A 144 0.58 -14.82 4.63
N GLY A 145 1.25 -15.83 4.06
CA GLY A 145 1.63 -17.05 4.77
C GLY A 145 2.77 -16.78 5.75
N ALA A 146 3.83 -16.12 5.28
CA ALA A 146 4.94 -15.70 6.14
C ALA A 146 4.48 -14.75 7.24
N ALA A 147 3.64 -13.75 6.91
CA ALA A 147 3.08 -12.83 7.90
C ALA A 147 2.28 -13.56 8.99
N TYR A 148 1.46 -14.54 8.62
CA TYR A 148 0.67 -15.34 9.55
C TYR A 148 1.54 -16.18 10.48
N LEU A 149 2.53 -16.89 9.92
CA LEU A 149 3.44 -17.74 10.69
C LEU A 149 4.31 -16.90 11.62
N ALA A 150 4.81 -15.76 11.15
CA ALA A 150 5.57 -14.81 11.97
C ALA A 150 4.73 -14.31 13.16
N ALA A 151 3.48 -13.90 12.92
CA ALA A 151 2.58 -13.46 13.98
C ALA A 151 2.26 -14.53 15.04
N ARG A 152 2.48 -15.80 14.72
CA ARG A 152 2.29 -16.96 15.61
C ARG A 152 3.58 -17.46 16.26
N GLY A 153 4.74 -16.94 15.85
CA GLY A 153 6.03 -17.44 16.32
C GLY A 153 6.45 -18.75 15.63
N GLU A 154 5.81 -19.09 14.51
CA GLU A 154 5.96 -20.37 13.82
C GLU A 154 6.84 -20.28 12.57
N LEU A 155 7.35 -19.09 12.22
CA LEU A 155 8.11 -18.88 10.98
C LEU A 155 9.50 -19.55 11.03
N ASP A 156 10.26 -19.34 12.11
CA ASP A 156 11.65 -19.83 12.21
C ASP A 156 11.75 -21.36 12.14
N GLY A 157 10.68 -22.06 12.51
CA GLY A 157 10.58 -23.53 12.45
C GLY A 157 10.55 -24.12 11.02
N LEU A 158 10.53 -23.27 9.99
CA LEU A 158 10.44 -23.64 8.58
C LEU A 158 11.69 -23.28 7.76
N SER A 159 12.67 -22.61 8.39
CA SER A 159 13.91 -22.15 7.76
C SER A 159 15.04 -23.19 7.75
#